data_AF-H2YNX4-F1
#
_entry.id   AF-H2YNX4-F1
#
_cell.length_a   1.000
_cell.length_b   1.000
_cell.length_c   1.000
_cell.angle_alpha   90.00
_cell.angle_beta   90.00
_cell.angle_gamma   90.00
#
_symmetry.space_group_name_H-M   'P 1'
#
loop_
_entity.id
_entity.type
_entity.pdbx_description
1 polymer ?
#
loop_
_entity_poly.entity_id
_entity_poly.type
_entity_poly.pdbx_seq_one_letter_code
_entity_poly.pdbx_strand_id
1 'polypeptide(L)'
;MKIGKDSKIFFGGFPGNFVPPSQIQNTGVGSACIGEVKLNNETIGIWNFKAYNGPKPGQNCQDRPSSDALTNPDNLASGVAGLGSNQVWRFSGFGSYVRIARSDINFLNNNAGSVHFIGFKFETLQDNSLLFLVGQTTEQFMALEVVNGLLVMTWNFGFPGGPVNQTLENVGDVTMQDRQLLVKAGVATVHRVTVVSVDLRLRLRETFDAGVPNVLGDVWIGGMWNSNINPAFRSILTNIDVSFRGCLRELNFNSRSFDIQNAIENIGVTRGCQKEAVADLKLDGGDFVKMPSTLPNIQNIDGSVVMRTGTPSGTILNFRDTEVEH
;
A
#
# COMPACT_ATOMS: atom_id res chain seq x y z
N MET A 1 20.70 16.04 -8.38
CA MET A 1 21.40 14.74 -8.40
C MET A 1 20.46 13.72 -9.05
N LYS A 2 20.90 12.98 -10.07
CA LYS A 2 20.06 11.96 -10.72
C LYS A 2 20.42 10.61 -10.09
N ILE A 3 19.51 10.05 -9.29
CA ILE A 3 19.65 8.69 -8.76
C ILE A 3 19.19 7.73 -9.87
N GLY A 4 20.10 6.91 -10.38
CA GLY A 4 19.85 5.93 -11.44
C GLY A 4 19.59 4.52 -10.89
N LYS A 5 19.21 3.58 -11.76
CA LYS A 5 18.91 2.18 -11.36
C LYS A 5 20.08 1.45 -10.68
N ASP A 6 21.31 1.85 -10.97
CA ASP A 6 22.53 1.25 -10.38
C ASP A 6 23.08 2.05 -9.19
N SER A 7 22.37 3.09 -8.75
CA SER A 7 22.80 3.89 -7.61
C SER A 7 22.72 3.07 -6.32
N LYS A 8 23.81 3.09 -5.56
CA LYS A 8 23.89 2.45 -4.24
C LYS A 8 23.75 3.53 -3.17
N ILE A 9 22.84 3.30 -2.22
CA ILE A 9 22.64 4.19 -1.07
C ILE A 9 23.18 3.46 0.16
N PHE A 10 24.04 4.13 0.90
CA PHE A 10 24.73 3.59 2.07
C PHE A 10 24.36 4.41 3.30
N PHE A 11 24.14 3.75 4.44
CA PHE A 11 23.81 4.37 5.71
C PHE A 11 24.84 3.97 6.77
N GLY A 12 25.43 4.95 7.46
CA GLY A 12 26.40 4.74 8.53
C GLY A 12 27.80 4.27 8.10
N GLY A 13 28.00 3.97 6.81
CA GLY A 13 29.29 3.56 6.25
C GLY A 13 29.07 2.74 4.98
N PHE A 14 30.14 2.22 4.38
CA PHE A 14 30.09 1.43 3.16
C PHE A 14 31.07 0.25 3.20
N PRO A 15 30.89 -0.79 2.37
CA PRO A 15 31.80 -1.93 2.29
C PRO A 15 33.25 -1.49 2.02
N GLY A 16 34.24 -2.21 2.58
CA GLY A 16 35.66 -1.83 2.44
C GLY A 16 36.20 -1.82 1.01
N ASN A 17 35.53 -2.49 0.08
CA ASN A 17 35.85 -2.47 -1.36
C ASN A 17 35.14 -1.35 -2.14
N PHE A 18 34.32 -0.52 -1.48
CA PHE A 18 33.69 0.63 -2.10
C PHE A 18 34.63 1.84 -2.05
N VAL A 19 34.86 2.48 -3.20
CA VAL A 19 35.65 3.70 -3.31
C VAL A 19 34.69 4.89 -3.36
N PRO A 20 34.57 5.68 -2.28
CA PRO A 20 33.72 6.86 -2.28
C PRO A 20 34.37 8.01 -3.10
N PRO A 21 33.58 9.02 -3.50
CA PRO A 21 34.14 10.26 -4.04
C PRO A 21 35.18 10.86 -3.08
N SER A 22 36.24 11.49 -3.63
CA SER A 22 37.38 12.01 -2.86
C SER A 22 37.01 13.08 -1.82
N GLN A 23 35.82 13.66 -1.93
CA GLN A 23 35.27 14.62 -0.97
C GLN A 23 34.80 13.96 0.34
N ILE A 24 34.52 12.65 0.34
CA ILE A 24 34.09 11.92 1.53
C ILE A 24 35.33 11.42 2.28
N GLN A 25 35.77 12.19 3.27
CA GLN A 25 36.94 11.84 4.08
C GLN A 25 36.62 10.96 5.28
N ASN A 26 35.37 10.93 5.73
CA ASN A 26 34.92 10.12 6.86
C ASN A 26 34.06 8.97 6.37
N THR A 27 34.55 7.74 6.56
CA THR A 27 34.03 6.54 5.86
C THR A 27 33.09 5.69 6.72
N GLY A 28 32.91 6.06 7.99
CA GLY A 28 32.01 5.38 8.91
C GLY A 28 31.41 6.34 9.95
N VAL A 29 30.27 5.94 10.49
CA VAL A 29 29.68 6.54 11.68
C VAL A 29 30.07 5.70 12.91
N GLY A 30 30.30 6.35 14.05
CA GLY A 30 30.46 5.64 15.33
C GLY A 30 29.14 4.99 15.79
N SER A 31 28.97 4.78 17.09
CA SER A 31 27.67 4.31 17.62
C SER A 31 26.59 5.37 17.36
N ALA A 32 25.64 5.08 16.46
CA ALA A 32 24.56 5.99 16.08
C ALA A 32 23.27 5.23 15.76
N CYS A 33 22.13 5.83 16.09
CA CYS A 33 20.82 5.39 15.64
C CYS A 33 20.36 6.26 14.48
N ILE A 34 20.11 5.65 13.32
CA ILE A 34 19.57 6.33 12.14
C ILE A 34 18.06 6.12 12.17
N GLY A 35 17.31 7.21 12.33
CA GLY A 35 15.85 7.20 12.31
C GLY A 35 15.28 7.29 10.90
N GLU A 36 14.11 7.92 10.79
CA GLU A 36 13.44 8.16 9.51
C GLU A 36 14.35 8.92 8.52
N VAL A 37 14.44 8.43 7.28
CA VAL A 37 15.18 9.09 6.20
C VAL A 37 14.20 9.53 5.13
N LYS A 38 14.26 10.81 4.74
CA LYS A 38 13.43 11.38 3.67
C LYS A 38 14.29 11.85 2.51
N LEU A 39 13.92 11.47 1.29
CA LEU A 39 14.50 11.98 0.04
C LEU A 39 13.38 12.62 -0.78
N ASN A 40 13.50 13.91 -1.12
CA ASN A 40 12.46 14.67 -1.82
C ASN A 40 11.08 14.58 -1.15
N ASN A 41 11.04 14.70 0.18
CA ASN A 41 9.85 14.55 1.02
C ASN A 41 9.23 13.13 1.06
N GLU A 42 9.83 12.16 0.38
CA GLU A 42 9.44 10.76 0.46
C GLU A 42 10.27 10.02 1.51
N THR A 43 9.58 9.40 2.46
CA THR A 43 10.23 8.53 3.44
C THR A 43 10.72 7.27 2.75
N ILE A 44 12.02 7.03 2.82
CA ILE A 44 12.63 5.80 2.32
C ILE A 44 12.77 4.78 3.44
N GLY A 45 12.23 3.58 3.23
CA GLY A 45 12.32 2.48 4.19
C GLY A 45 13.75 1.94 4.27
N ILE A 46 14.45 2.24 5.37
CA ILE A 46 15.80 1.69 5.65
C ILE A 46 15.77 0.22 6.13
N TRP A 47 14.57 -0.37 6.23
CA TRP A 47 14.34 -1.76 6.65
C TRP A 47 14.62 -2.79 5.54
N ASN A 48 14.60 -2.36 4.28
CA ASN A 48 14.85 -3.22 3.13
C ASN A 48 16.29 -3.11 2.63
N PHE A 49 17.25 -3.31 3.53
CA PHE A 49 18.66 -3.32 3.18
C PHE A 49 19.00 -4.58 2.37
N LYS A 50 19.78 -4.44 1.29
CA LYS A 50 20.26 -5.59 0.50
C LYS A 50 21.49 -6.27 1.11
N ALA A 51 22.22 -5.56 1.96
CA ALA A 51 23.36 -6.07 2.70
C ALA A 51 23.60 -5.20 3.94
N TYR A 52 24.19 -5.78 4.98
CA TYR A 52 24.60 -5.09 6.20
C TYR A 52 25.91 -5.69 6.71
N ASN A 53 26.67 -4.91 7.47
CA ASN A 53 27.83 -5.37 8.22
C ASN A 53 27.66 -4.95 9.68
N GLY A 54 27.73 -5.92 10.61
CA GLY A 54 27.44 -5.71 12.02
C GLY A 54 26.04 -6.22 12.45
N PRO A 55 25.46 -5.68 13.52
CA PRO A 55 24.15 -6.11 14.02
C PRO A 55 23.04 -5.88 12.98
N LYS A 56 22.01 -6.74 13.01
CA LYS A 56 20.85 -6.60 12.12
C LYS A 56 20.18 -5.23 12.37
N PRO A 57 20.00 -4.40 11.33
CA PRO A 57 19.34 -3.10 11.46
C PRO A 57 18.00 -3.20 12.21
N GLY A 58 17.80 -2.27 13.17
CA GLY A 58 16.58 -2.11 13.93
C GLY A 58 16.34 -3.02 15.14
N GLN A 59 17.36 -3.76 15.59
CA GLN A 59 17.28 -4.53 16.84
C GLN A 59 17.83 -3.79 18.07
N ASN A 60 18.64 -2.76 17.87
CA ASN A 60 19.50 -2.19 18.93
C ASN A 60 19.21 -0.73 19.28
N CYS A 61 18.27 -0.08 18.61
CA CYS A 61 17.88 1.30 18.87
C CYS A 61 16.44 1.32 19.38
N GLN A 62 16.17 2.12 20.41
CA GLN A 62 14.80 2.41 20.80
C GLN A 62 14.18 3.35 19.77
N ASP A 63 13.00 2.99 19.26
CA ASP A 63 12.23 3.86 18.39
C ASP A 63 11.93 5.16 19.13
N ARG A 64 12.32 6.30 18.53
CA ARG A 64 11.91 7.60 19.05
C ARG A 64 10.44 7.78 18.63
N PRO A 65 9.50 8.02 19.57
CA PRO A 65 8.14 8.38 19.19
C PRO A 65 8.24 9.57 18.25
N SER A 66 7.60 9.52 17.09
CA SER A 66 7.48 10.70 16.25
C SER A 66 6.86 11.81 17.10
N SER A 67 7.32 13.05 16.95
CA SER A 67 6.73 14.21 17.64
C SER A 67 5.22 14.33 17.39
N ASP A 68 4.73 13.71 16.32
CA ASP A 68 3.32 13.68 15.91
C ASP A 68 2.50 12.58 16.60
N ALA A 69 3.14 11.66 17.35
CA ALA A 69 2.45 10.62 18.12
C ALA A 69 1.74 11.15 19.38
N LEU A 70 2.07 12.37 19.82
CA LEU A 70 1.49 13.00 21.01
C LEU A 70 0.23 13.82 20.72
N THR A 71 -0.05 14.15 19.46
CA THR A 71 -1.15 15.05 19.07
C THR A 71 -2.26 14.38 18.25
N ASN A 72 -2.05 13.14 17.76
CA ASN A 72 -3.05 12.39 17.02
C ASN A 72 -3.14 10.94 17.52
N PRO A 73 -4.29 10.46 18.03
CA PRO A 73 -4.46 9.07 18.46
C PRO A 73 -4.25 8.05 17.32
N ASP A 74 -4.36 8.44 16.05
CA ASP A 74 -4.02 7.58 14.91
C ASP A 74 -2.50 7.34 14.74
N ASN A 75 -1.67 8.21 15.31
CA ASN A 75 -0.21 8.07 15.32
C ASN A 75 0.30 7.22 16.51
N LEU A 76 -0.58 6.86 17.46
CA LEU A 76 -0.24 6.06 18.64
C LEU A 76 0.10 4.59 18.30
N ALA A 77 -0.21 4.12 17.09
CA ALA A 77 0.22 2.80 16.60
C ALA A 77 1.75 2.70 16.35
N SER A 78 2.49 3.79 16.54
CA SER A 78 3.94 3.87 16.30
C SER A 78 4.83 3.72 17.55
N GLY A 79 4.30 3.45 18.75
CA GLY A 79 5.13 3.60 19.96
C GLY A 79 4.72 2.86 21.22
N VAL A 80 4.27 1.60 21.16
CA VAL A 80 4.02 0.80 22.37
C VAL A 80 4.74 -0.55 22.30
N ALA A 81 5.68 -0.75 23.23
CA ALA A 81 6.24 -2.05 23.54
C ALA A 81 5.12 -2.98 24.05
N GLY A 82 4.88 -4.07 23.33
CA GLY A 82 3.77 -5.01 23.60
C GLY A 82 3.09 -5.39 22.30
N LEU A 83 3.68 -6.35 21.59
CA LEU A 83 3.22 -6.82 20.27
C LEU A 83 1.76 -7.28 20.31
N GLY A 84 0.90 -6.56 19.60
CA GLY A 84 -0.46 -6.90 19.21
C GLY A 84 -0.70 -6.47 17.76
N SER A 85 -1.66 -7.08 17.09
CA SER A 85 -1.93 -7.14 15.64
C SER A 85 -2.24 -5.82 14.89
N ASN A 86 -1.83 -4.67 15.41
CA ASN A 86 -2.23 -3.33 14.94
C ASN A 86 -1.10 -2.57 14.21
N GLN A 87 -0.20 -3.28 13.53
CA GLN A 87 0.84 -2.62 12.73
C GLN A 87 0.21 -1.91 11.52
N VAL A 88 0.54 -0.63 11.38
CA VAL A 88 0.16 0.23 10.25
C VAL A 88 1.38 0.42 9.37
N TRP A 89 1.21 0.25 8.07
CA TRP A 89 2.28 0.36 7.07
C TRP A 89 1.89 1.34 5.98
N ARG A 90 2.79 2.25 5.65
CA ARG A 90 2.66 3.17 4.54
C ARG A 90 3.41 2.63 3.32
N PHE A 91 2.73 2.62 2.19
CA PHE A 91 3.31 2.37 0.87
C PHE A 91 3.45 3.72 0.15
N SER A 92 4.63 4.00 -0.41
CA SER A 92 4.92 5.30 -1.03
C SER A 92 4.28 5.50 -2.41
N GLY A 93 3.90 4.42 -3.11
CA GLY A 93 3.46 4.46 -4.51
C GLY A 93 4.60 4.53 -5.53
N PHE A 94 5.84 4.77 -5.10
CA PHE A 94 6.99 4.90 -5.99
C PHE A 94 7.74 3.58 -6.12
N GLY A 95 7.13 2.61 -6.82
CA GLY A 95 7.67 1.26 -6.92
C GLY A 95 7.66 0.50 -5.59
N SER A 96 6.82 0.93 -4.64
CA SER A 96 6.66 0.26 -3.35
C SER A 96 5.94 -1.07 -3.54
N TYR A 97 6.37 -2.09 -2.77
CA TYR A 97 5.74 -3.40 -2.73
C TYR A 97 6.21 -4.22 -1.52
N VAL A 98 5.44 -5.25 -1.17
CA VAL A 98 5.85 -6.31 -0.25
C VAL A 98 5.77 -7.66 -0.96
N ARG A 99 6.82 -8.46 -0.88
CA ARG A 99 6.91 -9.81 -1.44
C ARG A 99 7.01 -10.84 -0.31
N ILE A 100 6.03 -11.73 -0.22
CA ILE A 100 5.91 -12.73 0.85
C ILE A 100 6.03 -14.13 0.24
N ALA A 101 6.88 -14.97 0.83
CA ALA A 101 7.02 -16.35 0.38
C ALA A 101 5.69 -17.10 0.57
N ARG A 102 5.21 -17.81 -0.45
CA ARG A 102 3.98 -18.60 -0.33
C ARG A 102 4.03 -19.62 0.81
N SER A 103 5.21 -20.19 1.06
CA SER A 103 5.46 -21.13 2.16
C SER A 103 5.11 -20.57 3.53
N ASP A 104 5.24 -19.25 3.72
CA ASP A 104 5.12 -18.62 5.03
C ASP A 104 3.65 -18.41 5.42
N ILE A 105 2.73 -18.49 4.45
CA ILE A 105 1.32 -18.15 4.61
C ILE A 105 0.37 -19.33 4.38
N ASN A 106 0.89 -20.52 4.02
CA ASN A 106 0.12 -21.73 3.73
C ASN A 106 -1.05 -21.51 2.74
N PHE A 107 -0.88 -20.59 1.80
CA PHE A 107 -1.91 -20.27 0.82
C PHE A 107 -2.02 -21.41 -0.21
N LEU A 108 -3.20 -22.06 -0.25
CA LEU A 108 -3.47 -23.22 -1.11
C LEU A 108 -2.40 -24.33 -0.97
N ASN A 109 -1.87 -24.57 0.23
CA ASN A 109 -0.93 -25.66 0.50
C ASN A 109 -1.70 -26.96 0.81
N ASN A 110 -2.21 -27.64 -0.22
CA ASN A 110 -2.73 -29.03 -0.26
C ASN A 110 -3.70 -29.51 0.86
N ASN A 111 -4.13 -28.63 1.76
CA ASN A 111 -5.13 -28.91 2.77
C ASN A 111 -6.52 -28.78 2.12
N ALA A 112 -6.95 -29.86 1.49
CA ALA A 112 -8.32 -30.03 1.02
C ALA A 112 -9.29 -29.72 2.17
N GLY A 113 -10.16 -28.72 2.02
CA GLY A 113 -11.18 -28.39 3.03
C GLY A 113 -11.32 -26.92 3.42
N SER A 114 -10.33 -26.07 3.15
CA SER A 114 -10.25 -24.74 3.77
C SER A 114 -10.58 -23.58 2.83
N VAL A 115 -11.19 -22.53 3.38
CA VAL A 115 -11.28 -21.21 2.73
C VAL A 115 -9.89 -20.57 2.79
N HIS A 116 -9.35 -20.20 1.63
CA HIS A 116 -8.08 -19.51 1.54
C HIS A 116 -8.31 -18.05 1.20
N PHE A 117 -7.82 -17.13 2.03
CA PHE A 117 -8.02 -15.70 1.78
C PHE A 117 -6.80 -14.86 2.15
N ILE A 118 -6.68 -13.75 1.45
CA ILE A 118 -5.79 -12.62 1.73
C ILE A 118 -6.70 -11.50 2.26
N GLY A 119 -6.37 -10.97 3.43
CA GLY A 119 -7.16 -9.93 4.08
C GLY A 119 -6.29 -8.81 4.62
N PHE A 120 -6.76 -7.57 4.50
CA PHE A 120 -6.11 -6.39 5.07
C PHE A 120 -7.11 -5.23 5.11
N LYS A 121 -6.81 -4.23 5.94
CA LYS A 121 -7.43 -2.91 5.83
C LYS A 121 -6.55 -2.02 4.97
N PHE A 122 -7.15 -1.20 4.12
CA PHE A 122 -6.42 -0.20 3.35
C PHE A 122 -7.14 1.13 3.33
N GLU A 123 -6.37 2.18 3.06
CA GLU A 123 -6.83 3.55 2.80
C GLU A 123 -5.92 4.16 1.73
N THR A 124 -6.50 4.84 0.75
CA THR A 124 -5.76 5.45 -0.36
C THR A 124 -6.54 6.61 -0.96
N LEU A 125 -5.82 7.53 -1.58
CA LEU A 125 -6.37 8.59 -2.43
C LEU A 125 -6.03 8.35 -3.92
N GLN A 126 -5.51 7.15 -4.25
CA GLN A 126 -5.01 6.82 -5.57
C GLN A 126 -6.06 6.02 -6.35
N ASP A 127 -6.60 6.61 -7.41
CA ASP A 127 -7.63 6.00 -8.29
C ASP A 127 -7.20 4.72 -8.97
N ASN A 128 -5.90 4.45 -9.06
CA ASN A 128 -5.36 3.31 -9.78
C ASN A 128 -4.20 2.70 -9.01
N SER A 129 -4.30 1.43 -8.62
CA SER A 129 -3.22 0.71 -7.95
C SER A 129 -3.43 -0.81 -7.93
N LEU A 130 -2.35 -1.57 -7.88
CA LEU A 130 -2.37 -2.99 -7.51
C LEU A 130 -2.40 -3.13 -5.98
N LEU A 131 -3.46 -3.72 -5.43
CA LEU A 131 -3.55 -3.99 -3.99
C LEU A 131 -2.85 -5.30 -3.63
N PHE A 132 -3.12 -6.37 -4.39
CA PHE A 132 -2.32 -7.59 -4.30
C PHE A 132 -2.36 -8.42 -5.58
N LEU A 133 -1.35 -9.28 -5.74
CA LEU A 133 -1.31 -10.38 -6.71
C LEU A 133 -0.74 -11.62 -6.02
N VAL A 134 -1.37 -12.77 -6.25
CA VAL A 134 -0.81 -14.09 -5.93
C VAL A 134 -0.90 -14.98 -7.16
N GLY A 135 0.21 -15.59 -7.55
CA GLY A 135 0.31 -16.40 -8.76
C GLY A 135 1.43 -15.96 -9.69
N GLN A 136 1.98 -16.90 -10.46
CA GLN A 136 3.04 -16.64 -11.46
C GLN A 136 2.54 -16.67 -12.90
N THR A 137 1.34 -17.20 -13.15
CA THR A 137 0.80 -17.39 -14.51
C THR A 137 -0.64 -16.90 -14.61
N THR A 138 -1.07 -16.57 -15.82
CA THR A 138 -2.43 -16.09 -16.13
C THR A 138 -3.49 -17.18 -16.06
N GLU A 139 -3.08 -18.44 -15.89
CA GLU A 139 -3.94 -19.60 -15.75
C GLU A 139 -4.25 -19.90 -14.28
N GLN A 140 -3.38 -19.48 -13.35
CA GLN A 140 -3.47 -19.78 -11.92
C GLN A 140 -3.04 -18.56 -11.09
N PHE A 141 -3.97 -17.65 -10.82
CA PHE A 141 -3.72 -16.43 -10.05
C PHE A 141 -4.99 -15.80 -9.46
N MET A 142 -4.78 -14.87 -8.54
CA MET A 142 -5.77 -13.90 -8.09
C MET A 142 -5.12 -12.54 -7.90
N ALA A 143 -5.79 -11.48 -8.34
CA ALA A 143 -5.37 -10.10 -8.15
C ALA A 143 -6.56 -9.22 -7.77
N LEU A 144 -6.29 -8.24 -6.91
CA LEU A 144 -7.23 -7.17 -6.58
C LEU A 144 -6.57 -5.83 -6.88
N GLU A 145 -7.30 -4.98 -7.60
CA GLU A 145 -6.86 -3.67 -8.07
C GLU A 145 -7.86 -2.61 -7.61
N VAL A 146 -7.39 -1.38 -7.41
CA VAL A 146 -8.23 -0.19 -7.52
C VAL A 146 -8.13 0.27 -8.97
N VAL A 147 -9.24 0.41 -9.68
CA VAL A 147 -9.31 0.88 -11.07
C VAL A 147 -10.34 2.00 -11.14
N ASN A 148 -9.89 3.20 -11.44
CA ASN A 148 -10.72 4.42 -11.43
C ASN A 148 -11.57 4.56 -10.15
N GLY A 149 -10.94 4.37 -8.99
CA GLY A 149 -11.60 4.45 -7.68
C GLY A 149 -12.44 3.23 -7.29
N LEU A 150 -12.58 2.23 -8.15
CA LEU A 150 -13.40 1.04 -7.89
C LEU A 150 -12.54 -0.19 -7.60
N LEU A 151 -13.02 -1.07 -6.72
CA LEU A 151 -12.35 -2.37 -6.49
C LEU A 151 -12.67 -3.34 -7.62
N VAL A 152 -11.63 -3.86 -8.26
CA VAL A 152 -11.72 -4.83 -9.36
C VAL A 152 -10.94 -6.09 -9.00
N MET A 153 -11.62 -7.22 -9.01
CA MET A 153 -11.04 -8.54 -8.76
C MET A 153 -10.85 -9.27 -10.10
N THR A 154 -9.65 -9.79 -10.34
CA THR A 154 -9.34 -10.62 -11.51
C THR A 154 -8.73 -11.94 -11.05
N TRP A 155 -9.22 -13.06 -11.56
CA TRP A 155 -8.71 -14.38 -11.17
C TRP A 155 -8.82 -15.43 -12.28
N ASN A 156 -7.99 -16.46 -12.17
CA ASN A 156 -8.13 -17.70 -12.93
C ASN A 156 -7.62 -18.88 -12.09
N PHE A 157 -8.36 -19.99 -12.12
CA PHE A 157 -8.00 -21.26 -11.46
C PHE A 157 -7.91 -22.42 -12.44
N GLY A 158 -7.56 -22.11 -13.69
CA GLY A 158 -7.51 -23.06 -14.80
C GLY A 158 -8.87 -23.37 -15.39
N PHE A 159 -9.85 -22.47 -15.27
CA PHE A 159 -11.14 -22.66 -15.93
C PHE A 159 -11.05 -22.31 -17.43
N PRO A 160 -11.71 -23.08 -18.31
CA PRO A 160 -11.84 -22.73 -19.72
C PRO A 160 -12.51 -21.36 -19.89
N GLY A 161 -11.97 -20.49 -20.75
CA GLY A 161 -12.52 -19.16 -21.02
C GLY A 161 -12.16 -18.07 -20.01
N GLY A 162 -11.26 -18.36 -19.04
CA GLY A 162 -10.71 -17.37 -18.13
C GLY A 162 -9.60 -16.49 -18.71
N PRO A 163 -9.14 -15.46 -17.97
CA PRO A 163 -9.52 -15.09 -16.60
C PRO A 163 -10.91 -14.45 -16.48
N VAL A 164 -11.49 -14.46 -15.28
CA VAL A 164 -12.68 -13.65 -14.93
C VAL A 164 -12.20 -12.33 -14.34
N ASN A 165 -12.84 -11.23 -14.74
CA ASN A 165 -12.64 -9.88 -14.22
C ASN A 165 -14.00 -9.33 -13.77
N GLN A 166 -14.10 -8.88 -12.52
CA GLN A 166 -15.34 -8.30 -11.97
C GLN A 166 -15.04 -7.08 -11.11
N THR A 167 -15.81 -6.01 -11.35
CA THR A 167 -15.86 -4.85 -10.45
C THR A 167 -16.78 -5.18 -9.27
N LEU A 168 -16.36 -4.88 -8.04
CA LEU A 168 -17.16 -5.14 -6.85
C LEU A 168 -18.33 -4.15 -6.76
N GLU A 169 -19.55 -4.68 -6.82
CA GLU A 169 -20.75 -3.86 -6.74
C GLU A 169 -20.99 -3.30 -5.34
N ASN A 170 -21.63 -2.13 -5.28
CA ASN A 170 -22.12 -1.51 -4.03
C ASN A 170 -21.03 -1.20 -2.98
N VAL A 171 -19.77 -1.08 -3.42
CA VAL A 171 -18.68 -0.52 -2.62
C VAL A 171 -18.59 1.00 -2.84
N GLY A 172 -18.76 1.47 -4.08
CA GLY A 172 -18.54 2.86 -4.46
C GLY A 172 -17.06 3.22 -4.50
N ASP A 173 -16.78 4.50 -4.65
CA ASP A 173 -15.41 5.02 -4.77
C ASP A 173 -14.59 4.83 -3.48
N VAL A 174 -13.49 4.08 -3.56
CA VAL A 174 -12.63 3.75 -2.42
C VAL A 174 -11.54 4.78 -2.15
N THR A 175 -11.37 5.79 -3.00
CA THR A 175 -10.22 6.71 -2.96
C THR A 175 -10.50 8.01 -2.21
N MET A 176 -11.30 7.89 -1.15
CA MET A 176 -11.75 9.02 -0.34
C MET A 176 -10.91 9.17 0.92
N GLN A 177 -10.69 10.42 1.34
CA GLN A 177 -10.00 10.71 2.59
C GLN A 177 -10.72 10.08 3.78
N ASP A 178 -9.95 9.51 4.72
CA ASP A 178 -10.45 8.83 5.93
C ASP A 178 -11.34 7.62 5.63
N ARG A 179 -11.35 7.13 4.38
CA ARG A 179 -12.08 5.93 3.97
C ARG A 179 -11.20 4.70 4.09
N GLN A 180 -11.20 4.12 5.28
CA GLN A 180 -10.57 2.84 5.53
C GLN A 180 -11.55 1.68 5.25
N LEU A 181 -11.12 0.71 4.43
CA LEU A 181 -11.92 -0.46 4.09
C LEU A 181 -11.21 -1.75 4.50
N LEU A 182 -11.92 -2.68 5.15
CA LEU A 182 -11.47 -4.04 5.38
C LEU A 182 -11.83 -4.90 4.16
N VAL A 183 -10.84 -5.35 3.40
CA VAL A 183 -11.05 -6.29 2.29
C VAL A 183 -10.55 -7.68 2.65
N LYS A 184 -11.31 -8.70 2.27
CA LYS A 184 -10.87 -10.10 2.28
C LYS A 184 -11.27 -10.74 0.95
N ALA A 185 -10.28 -11.19 0.20
CA ALA A 185 -10.46 -11.86 -1.09
C ALA A 185 -9.87 -13.26 -1.03
N GLY A 186 -10.57 -14.24 -1.59
CA GLY A 186 -10.18 -15.63 -1.44
C GLY A 186 -10.99 -16.63 -2.24
N VAL A 187 -10.66 -17.91 -2.04
CA VAL A 187 -11.30 -19.05 -2.67
C VAL A 187 -11.67 -20.10 -1.62
N ALA A 188 -12.91 -20.58 -1.70
CA ALA A 188 -13.38 -21.76 -0.99
C ALA A 188 -13.28 -22.96 -1.94
N THR A 189 -12.22 -23.75 -1.80
CA THR A 189 -11.89 -24.84 -2.74
C THR A 189 -12.95 -25.94 -2.77
N VAL A 190 -13.52 -26.28 -1.61
CA VAL A 190 -14.58 -27.30 -1.47
C VAL A 190 -15.86 -26.88 -2.20
N HIS A 191 -16.27 -25.62 -2.01
CA HIS A 191 -17.50 -25.10 -2.59
C HIS A 191 -17.30 -24.55 -4.01
N ARG A 192 -16.06 -24.52 -4.50
CA ARG A 192 -15.67 -23.95 -5.79
C ARG A 192 -16.19 -22.52 -5.98
N VAL A 193 -15.92 -21.68 -4.99
CA VAL A 193 -16.39 -20.29 -4.98
C VAL A 193 -15.22 -19.34 -4.78
N THR A 194 -15.11 -18.32 -5.62
CA THR A 194 -14.31 -17.12 -5.36
C THR A 194 -15.17 -16.12 -4.60
N VAL A 195 -14.63 -15.57 -3.52
CA VAL A 195 -15.35 -14.63 -2.66
C VAL A 195 -14.52 -13.38 -2.40
N VAL A 196 -15.19 -12.24 -2.40
CA VAL A 196 -14.65 -10.99 -1.87
C VAL A 196 -15.65 -10.38 -0.91
N SER A 197 -15.17 -10.00 0.27
CA SER A 197 -15.92 -9.22 1.25
C SER A 197 -15.25 -7.89 1.50
N VAL A 198 -16.07 -6.85 1.67
CA VAL A 198 -15.65 -5.50 2.03
C VAL A 198 -16.45 -5.08 3.27
N ASP A 199 -15.76 -4.69 4.33
CA ASP A 199 -16.33 -4.36 5.65
C ASP A 199 -17.29 -5.44 6.16
N LEU A 200 -16.84 -6.70 6.07
CA LEU A 200 -17.58 -7.89 6.49
C LEU A 200 -18.87 -8.15 5.68
N ARG A 201 -19.13 -7.40 4.61
CA ARG A 201 -20.24 -7.63 3.68
C ARG A 201 -19.75 -8.36 2.44
N LEU A 202 -20.46 -9.40 2.05
CA LEU A 202 -20.18 -10.12 0.81
C LEU A 202 -20.45 -9.21 -0.41
N ARG A 203 -19.45 -9.03 -1.27
CA ARG A 203 -19.52 -8.19 -2.48
C ARG A 203 -19.38 -8.98 -3.76
N LEU A 204 -18.67 -10.10 -3.71
CA LEU A 204 -18.49 -11.01 -4.83
C LEU A 204 -18.62 -12.45 -4.33
N ARG A 205 -19.38 -13.24 -5.08
CA ARG A 205 -19.53 -14.69 -4.87
C ARG A 205 -19.73 -15.36 -6.22
N GLU A 206 -18.63 -15.77 -6.84
CA GLU A 206 -18.65 -16.42 -8.14
C GLU A 206 -18.35 -17.91 -8.00
N THR A 207 -19.21 -18.77 -8.53
CA THR A 207 -19.00 -20.23 -8.59
C THR A 207 -18.24 -20.61 -9.86
N PHE A 208 -17.38 -21.63 -9.80
CA PHE A 208 -16.69 -22.16 -10.98
C PHE A 208 -16.89 -23.67 -11.12
N ASP A 209 -17.25 -24.12 -12.33
CA ASP A 209 -17.58 -25.52 -12.61
C ASP A 209 -16.36 -26.36 -13.01
N ALA A 210 -15.30 -25.72 -13.52
CA ALA A 210 -14.07 -26.35 -13.98
C ALA A 210 -12.83 -25.63 -13.43
N GLY A 211 -11.67 -26.27 -13.53
CA GLY A 211 -10.42 -25.78 -12.93
C GLY A 211 -10.19 -26.30 -11.51
N VAL A 212 -8.92 -26.31 -11.11
CA VAL A 212 -8.47 -26.69 -9.77
C VAL A 212 -7.53 -25.58 -9.30
N PRO A 213 -7.89 -24.83 -8.24
CA PRO A 213 -7.02 -23.80 -7.70
C PRO A 213 -5.66 -24.38 -7.30
N ASN A 214 -4.62 -24.02 -8.06
CA ASN A 214 -3.23 -24.41 -7.83
C ASN A 214 -2.34 -23.18 -8.06
N VAL A 215 -2.62 -22.12 -7.31
CA VAL A 215 -1.89 -20.86 -7.44
C VAL A 215 -0.48 -21.04 -6.86
N LEU A 216 0.50 -21.05 -7.75
CA LEU A 216 1.91 -21.17 -7.41
C LEU A 216 2.57 -19.78 -7.40
N GLY A 217 3.53 -19.61 -6.48
CA GLY A 217 4.35 -18.40 -6.36
C GLY A 217 3.98 -17.49 -5.20
N ASP A 218 4.87 -16.54 -4.97
CA ASP A 218 4.83 -15.59 -3.87
C ASP A 218 3.62 -14.66 -3.93
N VAL A 219 3.29 -14.06 -2.79
CA VAL A 219 2.28 -13.00 -2.70
C VAL A 219 2.96 -11.65 -2.79
N TRP A 220 2.40 -10.81 -3.65
CA TRP A 220 2.79 -9.43 -3.83
C TRP A 220 1.68 -8.54 -3.28
N ILE A 221 2.02 -7.61 -2.38
CA ILE A 221 1.10 -6.63 -1.80
C ILE A 221 1.56 -5.24 -2.23
N GLY A 222 0.62 -4.43 -2.70
CA GLY A 222 0.82 -3.02 -3.01
C GLY A 222 1.69 -2.70 -4.23
N GLY A 223 2.08 -3.70 -5.02
CA GLY A 223 2.93 -3.52 -6.21
C GLY A 223 3.81 -4.74 -6.47
N MET A 224 4.63 -4.66 -7.51
CA MET A 224 5.61 -5.70 -7.87
C MET A 224 6.82 -5.09 -8.56
N TRP A 225 7.99 -5.70 -8.38
CA TRP A 225 9.19 -5.27 -9.09
C TRP A 225 9.13 -5.68 -10.57
N ASN A 226 9.51 -4.77 -11.47
CA ASN A 226 9.30 -4.93 -12.91
C ASN A 226 9.91 -6.21 -13.52
N SER A 227 11.05 -6.69 -13.00
CA SER A 227 11.71 -7.90 -13.49
C SER A 227 11.04 -9.19 -13.01
N ASN A 228 10.11 -9.11 -12.06
CA ASN A 228 9.31 -10.23 -11.58
C ASN A 228 7.94 -10.32 -12.26
N ILE A 229 7.54 -9.30 -13.02
CA ILE A 229 6.26 -9.29 -13.73
C ILE A 229 6.32 -10.26 -14.90
N ASN A 230 5.50 -11.31 -14.86
CA ASN A 230 5.17 -12.08 -16.06
C ASN A 230 4.46 -11.15 -17.06
N PRO A 231 5.01 -10.90 -18.26
CA PRO A 231 4.45 -9.95 -19.23
C PRO A 231 3.00 -10.22 -19.61
N ALA A 232 2.55 -11.48 -19.54
CA ALA A 232 1.17 -11.87 -19.82
C ALA A 232 0.16 -11.21 -18.87
N PHE A 233 0.56 -10.80 -17.67
CA PHE A 233 -0.33 -10.07 -16.77
C PHE A 233 -0.71 -8.68 -17.31
N ARG A 234 0.15 -8.03 -18.12
CA ARG A 234 -0.14 -6.70 -18.67
C ARG A 234 -1.31 -6.67 -19.64
N SER A 235 -1.68 -7.82 -20.22
CA SER A 235 -2.86 -7.90 -21.09
C SER A 235 -4.17 -8.17 -20.33
N ILE A 236 -4.10 -8.45 -19.03
CA ILE A 236 -5.29 -8.85 -18.25
C ILE A 236 -5.49 -8.06 -16.95
N LEU A 237 -4.45 -7.40 -16.43
CA LEU A 237 -4.49 -6.54 -15.24
C LEU A 237 -4.24 -5.09 -15.64
N THR A 238 -5.02 -4.16 -15.09
CA THR A 238 -4.98 -2.75 -15.49
C THR A 238 -3.78 -2.03 -14.87
N ASN A 239 -3.47 -2.37 -13.62
CA ASN A 239 -2.59 -1.63 -12.72
C ASN A 239 -1.40 -2.47 -12.24
N ILE A 240 -1.00 -3.50 -13.00
CA ILE A 240 0.15 -4.37 -12.69
C ILE A 240 1.48 -3.60 -12.54
N ASP A 241 1.64 -2.49 -13.26
CA ASP A 241 2.81 -1.60 -13.19
C ASP A 241 2.58 -0.38 -12.26
N VAL A 242 1.44 -0.31 -11.55
CA VAL A 242 1.06 0.83 -10.71
C VAL A 242 1.08 0.41 -9.23
N SER A 243 2.16 0.80 -8.54
CA SER A 243 2.29 0.59 -7.09
C SER A 243 1.23 1.37 -6.31
N PHE A 244 0.71 0.72 -5.28
CA PHE A 244 -0.18 1.28 -4.27
C PHE A 244 0.54 2.36 -3.45
N ARG A 245 -0.14 3.50 -3.31
CA ARG A 245 0.18 4.58 -2.40
C ARG A 245 -0.92 4.66 -1.35
N GLY A 246 -0.57 4.56 -0.08
CA GLY A 246 -1.56 4.62 0.99
C GLY A 246 -1.15 3.84 2.22
N CYS A 247 -2.16 3.56 3.05
CA CYS A 247 -1.99 2.84 4.30
C CYS A 247 -2.50 1.41 4.16
N LEU A 248 -1.80 0.46 4.80
CA LEU A 248 -2.25 -0.91 4.95
C LEU A 248 -2.13 -1.34 6.43
N ARG A 249 -3.13 -2.05 6.93
CA ARG A 249 -3.18 -2.56 8.31
C ARG A 249 -3.71 -3.99 8.32
N GLU A 250 -3.45 -4.71 9.41
CA GLU A 250 -4.07 -6.01 9.69
C GLU A 250 -3.90 -7.04 8.55
N LEU A 251 -2.75 -7.03 7.85
CA LEU A 251 -2.45 -8.03 6.82
C LEU A 251 -2.56 -9.42 7.43
N ASN A 252 -3.37 -10.28 6.82
CA ASN A 252 -3.60 -11.62 7.30
C ASN A 252 -3.88 -12.60 6.15
N PHE A 253 -3.55 -13.86 6.42
CA PHE A 253 -3.76 -14.98 5.52
C PHE A 253 -4.45 -16.08 6.30
N ASN A 254 -5.63 -16.50 5.87
CA ASN A 254 -6.40 -17.57 6.54
C ASN A 254 -6.58 -17.30 8.05
N SER A 255 -6.93 -16.05 8.39
CA SER A 255 -7.09 -15.54 9.77
C SER A 255 -5.80 -15.45 10.60
N ARG A 256 -4.62 -15.64 9.99
CA ARG A 256 -3.33 -15.45 10.66
C ARG A 256 -2.72 -14.13 10.25
N SER A 257 -2.51 -13.23 11.20
CA SER A 257 -1.81 -11.96 10.95
C SER A 257 -0.38 -12.21 10.47
N PHE A 258 0.08 -11.37 9.54
CA PHE A 258 1.43 -11.40 8.99
C PHE A 258 2.13 -10.07 9.26
N ASP A 259 3.32 -10.13 9.85
CA ASP A 259 4.19 -8.96 10.03
C ASP A 259 5.02 -8.74 8.76
N ILE A 260 4.85 -7.58 8.11
CA ILE A 260 5.53 -7.21 6.86
C ILE A 260 7.07 -7.20 7.01
N GLN A 261 7.60 -7.14 8.23
CA GLN A 261 9.04 -7.28 8.48
C GLN A 261 9.58 -8.67 8.23
N ASN A 262 8.71 -9.68 8.24
CA ASN A 262 9.05 -11.06 7.94
C ASN A 262 8.94 -11.36 6.43
N ALA A 263 8.58 -10.37 5.60
CA ALA A 263 8.53 -10.52 4.16
C ALA A 263 9.94 -10.75 3.57
N ILE A 264 10.01 -11.40 2.41
CA ILE A 264 11.24 -11.53 1.61
C ILE A 264 11.75 -10.13 1.25
N GLU A 265 10.83 -9.26 0.81
CA GLU A 265 11.12 -7.88 0.42
C GLU A 265 9.96 -6.97 0.86
N ASN A 266 10.28 -5.73 1.27
CA ASN A 266 9.32 -4.68 1.61
C ASN A 266 9.82 -3.30 1.09
N ILE A 267 9.93 -3.14 -0.23
CA ILE A 267 10.51 -1.95 -0.87
C ILE A 267 9.55 -0.78 -0.76
N GLY A 268 10.03 0.42 -0.39
CA GLY A 268 9.20 1.62 -0.34
C GLY A 268 8.07 1.56 0.70
N VAL A 269 8.22 0.70 1.72
CA VAL A 269 7.26 0.52 2.81
C VAL A 269 7.85 0.99 4.12
N THR A 270 7.09 1.76 4.88
CA THR A 270 7.51 2.35 6.16
C THR A 270 6.48 2.07 7.25
N ARG A 271 6.92 1.98 8.50
CA ARG A 271 6.00 1.87 9.64
C ARG A 271 5.22 3.16 9.85
N GLY A 272 3.98 3.03 10.32
CA GLY A 272 3.04 4.13 10.49
C GLY A 272 2.41 4.54 9.15
N CYS A 273 1.37 5.36 9.23
CA CYS A 273 0.83 6.03 8.06
C CYS A 273 0.40 7.44 8.43
N GLN A 274 1.19 8.42 7.98
CA GLN A 274 0.85 9.83 8.13
C GLN A 274 -0.11 10.21 7.02
N LYS A 275 -1.12 11.03 7.35
CA LYS A 275 -2.00 11.64 6.35
C LYS A 275 -1.15 12.47 5.40
N GLU A 276 -1.29 12.21 4.10
CA GLU A 276 -0.63 13.04 3.11
C GLU A 276 -1.34 14.39 3.05
N ALA A 277 -0.58 15.48 3.20
CA ALA A 277 -1.06 16.76 2.73
C ALA A 277 -1.11 16.67 1.20
N VAL A 278 -2.29 16.83 0.61
CA VAL A 278 -2.44 16.95 -0.85
C VAL A 278 -1.65 18.19 -1.28
N ALA A 279 -0.47 17.98 -1.86
CA ALA A 279 0.45 19.07 -2.18
C ALA A 279 0.11 19.77 -3.51
N ASP A 280 -0.51 19.05 -4.44
CA ASP A 280 -0.84 19.55 -5.79
C ASP A 280 -2.25 19.08 -6.18
N LEU A 281 -3.26 19.91 -5.92
CA LEU A 281 -4.63 19.68 -6.40
C LEU A 281 -4.77 20.23 -7.83
N LYS A 282 -5.02 19.34 -8.80
CA LYS A 282 -5.43 19.72 -10.16
C LYS A 282 -6.94 19.53 -10.30
N LEU A 283 -7.64 20.58 -10.70
CA LEU A 283 -9.07 20.56 -11.00
C LEU A 283 -9.26 20.85 -12.50
N ASP A 284 -10.10 20.09 -13.17
CA ASP A 284 -10.57 20.36 -14.53
C ASP A 284 -12.01 20.90 -14.48
N GLY A 285 -12.47 21.55 -15.55
CA GLY A 285 -13.70 22.36 -15.54
C GLY A 285 -14.95 21.61 -15.04
N GLY A 286 -15.45 22.00 -13.87
CA GLY A 286 -16.62 21.38 -13.21
C GLY A 286 -16.26 20.60 -11.93
N ASP A 287 -14.99 20.28 -11.72
CA ASP A 287 -14.51 19.57 -10.53
C ASP A 287 -14.59 20.46 -9.29
N PHE A 288 -14.78 19.84 -8.13
CA PHE A 288 -14.71 20.52 -6.84
C PHE A 288 -14.17 19.59 -5.76
N VAL A 289 -13.50 20.17 -4.76
CA VAL A 289 -13.14 19.48 -3.52
C VAL A 289 -13.94 20.11 -2.39
N LYS A 290 -14.77 19.31 -1.73
CA LYS A 290 -15.45 19.70 -0.49
C LYS A 290 -14.66 19.15 0.68
N MET A 291 -14.20 20.05 1.55
CA MET A 291 -13.56 19.67 2.82
C MET A 291 -14.56 19.86 3.97
N PRO A 292 -14.59 18.96 4.97
CA PRO A 292 -15.32 19.22 6.21
C PRO A 292 -14.68 20.42 6.93
N SER A 293 -15.50 21.31 7.49
CA SER A 293 -14.99 22.36 8.38
C SER A 293 -14.59 21.72 9.70
N THR A 294 -13.28 21.54 9.92
CA THR A 294 -12.70 21.24 11.25
C THR A 294 -12.31 22.51 11.99
N LEU A 295 -12.57 23.68 11.39
CA LEU A 295 -12.29 24.97 11.98
C LEU A 295 -13.25 25.19 13.16
N PRO A 296 -12.76 25.60 14.35
CA PRO A 296 -13.64 26.03 15.43
C PRO A 296 -14.47 27.26 14.99
N ASN A 297 -15.43 27.72 15.80
CA ASN A 297 -16.11 28.99 15.52
C ASN A 297 -15.09 30.14 15.60
N ILE A 298 -14.46 30.46 14.46
CA ILE A 298 -13.45 31.52 14.33
C ILE A 298 -14.12 32.75 13.74
N GLN A 299 -14.02 33.87 14.44
CA GLN A 299 -14.52 35.15 13.94
C GLN A 299 -13.59 35.79 12.90
N ASN A 300 -12.31 35.37 12.87
CA ASN A 300 -11.31 35.88 11.94
C ASN A 300 -10.63 34.69 11.24
N ILE A 301 -10.63 34.71 9.91
CA ILE A 301 -9.98 33.71 9.07
C ILE A 301 -8.86 34.41 8.30
N ASP A 302 -7.61 34.04 8.58
CA ASP A 302 -6.45 34.41 7.79
C ASP A 302 -5.98 33.19 6.98
N GLY A 303 -5.79 33.36 5.68
CA GLY A 303 -5.41 32.28 4.79
C GLY A 303 -4.81 32.76 3.47
N SER A 304 -4.10 31.87 2.80
CA SER A 304 -3.56 32.11 1.47
C SER A 304 -3.75 30.88 0.60
N VAL A 305 -4.05 31.11 -0.68
CA VAL A 305 -4.15 30.07 -1.71
C VAL A 305 -3.19 30.45 -2.83
N VAL A 306 -2.32 29.51 -3.21
CA VAL A 306 -1.45 29.66 -4.39
C VAL A 306 -2.06 28.79 -5.49
N MET A 307 -2.33 29.39 -6.65
CA MET A 307 -2.94 28.68 -7.78
C MET A 307 -2.30 29.09 -9.10
N ARG A 308 -2.43 28.22 -10.10
CA ARG A 308 -2.10 28.50 -11.50
C ARG A 308 -3.27 28.06 -12.36
N THR A 309 -3.85 28.97 -13.13
CA THR A 309 -4.95 28.67 -14.05
C THR A 309 -4.68 29.21 -15.45
N GLY A 310 -5.20 28.53 -16.47
CA GLY A 310 -5.28 29.03 -17.85
C GLY A 310 -6.64 29.64 -18.20
N THR A 311 -7.62 29.58 -17.30
CA THR A 311 -8.97 30.14 -17.50
C THR A 311 -9.07 31.56 -16.93
N PRO A 312 -9.82 32.46 -17.58
CA PRO A 312 -9.97 33.85 -17.12
C PRO A 312 -10.91 33.98 -15.91
N SER A 313 -11.70 32.96 -15.59
CA SER A 313 -12.70 32.99 -14.52
C SER A 313 -12.90 31.60 -13.89
N GLY A 314 -13.15 31.55 -12.58
CA GLY A 314 -13.48 30.34 -11.83
C GLY A 314 -13.54 30.60 -10.32
N THR A 315 -14.28 29.76 -9.58
CA THR A 315 -14.32 29.82 -8.11
C THR A 315 -13.08 29.14 -7.53
N ILE A 316 -12.42 29.80 -6.56
CA ILE A 316 -11.19 29.30 -5.93
C ILE A 316 -11.49 28.66 -4.57
N LEU A 317 -12.21 29.38 -3.72
CA LEU A 317 -12.62 28.95 -2.39
C LEU A 317 -14.00 29.54 -2.10
N ASN A 318 -14.91 28.71 -1.58
CA ASN A 318 -16.22 29.15 -1.14
C ASN A 318 -16.52 28.52 0.22
N PHE A 319 -16.98 29.33 1.17
CA PHE A 319 -17.48 28.88 2.46
C PHE A 319 -19.00 28.91 2.40
N ARG A 320 -19.63 27.78 2.73
CA ARG A 320 -21.08 27.70 2.86
C ARG A 320 -21.41 27.07 4.22
N ASP A 321 -22.04 27.88 5.06
CA ASP A 321 -22.64 27.39 6.29
C ASP A 321 -24.00 26.76 5.96
N THR A 322 -24.22 25.53 6.41
CA THR A 322 -25.45 24.78 6.13
C THR A 322 -26.51 24.98 7.20
N GLU A 323 -26.28 25.77 8.26
CA GLU A 323 -27.32 26.11 9.25
C GLU A 323 -28.35 27.15 8.76
N VAL A 324 -28.35 27.51 7.47
CA VAL A 324 -29.31 28.45 6.87
C VAL A 324 -29.95 27.89 5.60
N GLU A 325 -30.57 26.72 5.71
CA GLU A 325 -31.71 26.35 4.87
C GLU A 325 -32.87 25.97 5.81
N HIS A 326 -34.02 26.61 5.63
CA HIS A 326 -35.17 26.68 6.55
C HIS A 326 -35.67 25.37 7.15
#